data_AF-A0A952NHG9-F1
#
_entry.id   AF-A0A952NHG9-F1
#
_cell.length_a   1.000
_cell.length_b   1.000
_cell.length_c   1.000
_cell.angle_alpha   90.00
_cell.angle_beta   90.00
_cell.angle_gamma   90.00
#
_symmetry.space_group_name_H-M   'P 1'
#
loop_
_entity.id
_entity.type
_entity.pdbx_description
1 polymer ?
#
loop_
_entity_poly.entity_id
_entity_poly.type
_entity_poly.pdbx_seq_one_letter_code
_entity_poly.pdbx_strand_id
1 'polypeptide(L)'
;MSKVLLVYEDYSEMTHIESVLKKVGFDVLSISNEFTLAQQVLAFNPDIIVGYGKGPKVSTVGVGRRIKEMPRWLGKAVLIFPGGVKPDPMDLARIRMDMALEAPLEINRLLQVLANLTDQNPTDLIERMMKAVAQETQNPLRVSGGVAPDKKDDTVFVTGTRESVEAWQVKGSREVDEFNRLMGLTPPAEEKPEDSVISPVRRQLEEAQTKIADKMKGYAKYLQEVLPGSKGHLRTEMRKAQKKLMQEWSEEELKTQDQLRREATKALFKKKD
;
A
#
# COMPACT_ATOMS: atom_id res chain seq x y z
N MET A 1 22.57 -4.43 -14.12
CA MET A 1 21.12 -4.21 -14.20
C MET A 1 20.47 -5.41 -13.56
N SER A 2 19.64 -5.19 -12.54
CA SER A 2 18.99 -6.28 -11.81
C SER A 2 17.86 -6.85 -12.67
N LYS A 3 17.76 -8.18 -12.71
CA LYS A 3 16.75 -8.92 -13.47
C LYS A 3 15.54 -9.23 -12.60
N VAL A 4 14.35 -8.83 -13.04
CA VAL A 4 13.09 -9.01 -12.33
C VAL A 4 12.14 -9.87 -13.16
N LEU A 5 11.67 -10.97 -12.58
CA LEU A 5 10.62 -11.80 -13.16
C LEU A 5 9.29 -11.47 -12.49
N LEU A 6 8.33 -10.97 -13.26
CA LEU A 6 6.97 -10.68 -12.81
C LEU A 6 6.07 -11.86 -13.12
N VAL A 7 5.38 -12.37 -12.11
CA VAL A 7 4.37 -13.43 -12.23
C VAL A 7 3.04 -12.82 -11.81
N TYR A 8 2.22 -12.45 -12.78
CA TYR A 8 0.95 -11.74 -12.54
C TYR A 8 -0.21 -12.46 -13.22
N GLU A 9 -1.34 -12.55 -12.53
CA GLU A 9 -2.56 -13.06 -13.15
C GLU A 9 -3.24 -12.02 -14.04
N ASP A 10 -3.34 -10.78 -13.55
CA ASP A 10 -3.98 -9.68 -14.27
C ASP A 10 -3.02 -9.08 -15.29
N TYR A 11 -3.40 -9.18 -16.57
CA TYR A 11 -2.63 -8.67 -17.69
C TYR A 11 -2.47 -7.15 -17.66
N SER A 12 -3.48 -6.42 -17.19
CA SER A 12 -3.46 -4.96 -17.14
C SER A 12 -2.45 -4.47 -16.10
N GLU A 13 -2.46 -5.04 -14.89
CA GLU A 13 -1.49 -4.71 -13.84
C GLU A 13 -0.07 -5.15 -14.23
N MET A 14 0.07 -6.35 -14.81
CA MET A 14 1.34 -6.87 -15.29
C MET A 14 2.02 -5.93 -16.29
N THR A 15 1.28 -5.53 -17.34
CA THR A 15 1.80 -4.66 -18.40
C THR A 15 2.15 -3.27 -17.85
N HIS A 16 1.33 -2.76 -16.93
CA HIS A 16 1.59 -1.48 -16.29
C HIS A 16 2.89 -1.50 -15.48
N ILE A 17 3.04 -2.47 -14.57
CA ILE A 17 4.23 -2.60 -13.72
C ILE A 17 5.48 -2.90 -14.58
N GLU A 18 5.37 -3.75 -15.59
CA GLU A 18 6.46 -4.04 -16.52
C GLU A 18 6.97 -2.78 -17.21
N SER A 19 6.06 -1.94 -17.73
CA SER A 19 6.44 -0.71 -18.42
C SER A 19 7.18 0.26 -17.50
N VAL A 20 6.75 0.38 -16.24
CA VAL A 20 7.37 1.26 -15.24
C VAL A 20 8.74 0.73 -14.84
N LEU A 21 8.86 -0.56 -14.54
CA LEU A 21 10.13 -1.16 -14.13
C LEU A 21 11.19 -1.10 -15.25
N LYS A 22 10.79 -1.32 -16.51
CA LYS A 22 11.67 -1.13 -17.68
C LYS A 22 12.17 0.30 -17.80
N LYS A 23 11.30 1.29 -17.60
CA LYS A 23 11.67 2.73 -17.60
C LYS A 23 12.66 3.10 -16.49
N VAL A 24 12.52 2.46 -15.32
CA VAL A 24 13.44 2.67 -14.19
C VAL A 24 14.83 2.06 -14.43
N GLY A 25 14.92 1.08 -15.34
CA GLY A 25 16.16 0.44 -15.76
C GLY A 25 16.34 -0.99 -15.27
N PHE A 26 15.26 -1.66 -14.87
CA PHE A 26 15.26 -3.10 -14.60
C PHE A 26 15.11 -3.89 -15.91
N ASP A 27 15.76 -5.05 -15.98
CA ASP A 27 15.50 -6.03 -17.03
C ASP A 27 14.32 -6.89 -16.57
N VAL A 28 13.17 -6.75 -17.23
CA VAL A 28 11.90 -7.30 -16.76
C VAL A 28 11.36 -8.31 -17.76
N LEU A 29 11.06 -9.51 -17.25
CA LEU A 29 10.31 -10.54 -17.95
C LEU A 29 8.99 -10.76 -17.22
N SER A 30 7.88 -10.84 -17.95
CA SER A 30 6.55 -11.05 -17.38
C SER A 30 5.97 -12.40 -17.82
N ILE A 31 5.31 -13.09 -16.89
CA ILE A 31 4.64 -14.38 -17.14
C ILE A 31 3.25 -14.36 -16.50
N SER A 32 2.28 -14.97 -17.20
CA SER A 32 0.88 -15.05 -16.76
C SER A 32 0.48 -16.44 -16.25
N ASN A 33 1.45 -17.34 -16.10
CA ASN A 33 1.22 -18.72 -15.72
C ASN A 33 2.36 -19.21 -14.80
N GLU A 34 2.01 -19.74 -13.63
CA GLU A 34 2.99 -20.26 -12.68
C GLU A 34 3.62 -21.60 -13.12
N PHE A 35 3.01 -22.34 -14.04
CA PHE A 35 3.56 -23.62 -14.53
C PHE A 35 4.82 -23.45 -15.37
N THR A 36 4.97 -22.32 -16.06
CA THR A 36 6.18 -22.01 -16.85
C THR A 36 7.26 -21.32 -16.01
N LEU A 37 6.97 -21.01 -14.73
CA LEU A 37 7.89 -20.31 -13.84
C LEU A 37 9.27 -20.98 -13.78
N ALA A 38 9.31 -22.29 -13.59
CA ALA A 38 10.59 -23.00 -13.44
C ALA A 38 11.47 -22.92 -14.70
N GLN A 39 10.87 -23.04 -15.89
CA GLN A 39 11.58 -22.91 -17.15
C GLN A 39 12.11 -21.48 -17.34
N GLN A 40 11.27 -20.48 -17.03
CA GLN A 40 11.62 -19.08 -17.20
C GLN A 40 12.68 -18.62 -16.19
N VAL A 41 12.65 -19.13 -14.96
CA VAL A 41 13.71 -18.89 -13.96
C VAL A 41 15.05 -19.44 -14.44
N LEU A 42 15.08 -20.61 -15.06
CA LEU A 42 16.33 -21.19 -15.61
C LEU A 42 16.83 -20.42 -16.84
N ALA A 43 15.95 -20.00 -17.73
CA ALA A 43 16.32 -19.31 -18.97
C ALA A 43 16.76 -17.85 -18.73
N PHE A 44 16.01 -17.13 -17.89
CA PHE A 44 16.24 -15.70 -17.64
C PHE A 44 17.26 -15.47 -16.51
N ASN A 45 17.33 -16.40 -15.55
CA ASN A 45 18.08 -16.30 -14.30
C ASN A 45 17.81 -14.98 -13.56
N PRO A 46 16.56 -14.76 -13.07
CA PRO A 46 16.19 -13.52 -12.39
C PRO A 46 16.87 -13.39 -11.02
N ASP A 47 17.19 -12.16 -10.64
CA ASP A 47 17.65 -11.83 -9.28
C ASP A 47 16.47 -11.74 -8.31
N ILE A 48 15.33 -11.25 -8.80
CA ILE A 48 14.10 -11.06 -8.02
C ILE A 48 12.92 -11.67 -8.77
N ILE A 49 12.08 -12.42 -8.04
CA ILE A 49 10.78 -12.87 -8.53
C ILE A 49 9.69 -12.14 -7.74
N VAL A 50 8.76 -11.49 -8.44
CA VAL A 50 7.58 -10.84 -7.85
C VAL A 50 6.35 -11.62 -8.28
N GLY A 51 5.65 -12.21 -7.32
CA GLY A 51 4.45 -13.01 -7.56
C GLY A 51 3.19 -12.35 -7.03
N TYR A 52 2.20 -12.14 -7.89
CA TYR A 52 0.86 -11.71 -7.54
C TYR A 52 -0.19 -12.52 -8.31
N GLY A 53 -1.11 -13.13 -7.58
CA GLY A 53 -2.23 -13.83 -8.20
C GLY A 53 -3.22 -14.35 -7.19
N LYS A 54 -4.49 -14.33 -7.58
CA LYS A 54 -5.63 -14.68 -6.72
C LYS A 54 -6.38 -15.92 -7.22
N GLY A 55 -6.26 -16.23 -8.50
CA GLY A 55 -7.02 -17.26 -9.17
C GLY A 55 -6.23 -18.51 -9.51
N PRO A 56 -6.78 -19.35 -10.40
CA PRO A 56 -6.28 -20.70 -10.64
C PRO A 56 -5.05 -20.75 -11.56
N LYS A 57 -4.80 -19.70 -12.34
CA LYS A 57 -3.65 -19.64 -13.27
C LYS A 57 -2.36 -19.25 -12.58
N VAL A 58 -2.46 -18.33 -11.63
CA VAL A 58 -1.36 -17.84 -10.82
C VAL A 58 -1.90 -17.65 -9.41
N SER A 59 -1.34 -18.40 -8.47
CA SER A 59 -1.63 -18.23 -7.06
C SER A 59 -0.37 -17.74 -6.35
N THR A 60 -0.50 -16.71 -5.52
CA THR A 60 0.63 -16.19 -4.70
C THR A 60 1.29 -17.30 -3.88
N VAL A 61 0.48 -18.20 -3.30
CA VAL A 61 0.98 -19.37 -2.56
C VAL A 61 1.57 -20.41 -3.50
N GLY A 62 0.97 -20.62 -4.68
CA GLY A 62 1.47 -21.52 -5.73
C GLY A 62 2.87 -21.13 -6.19
N VAL A 63 3.07 -19.87 -6.54
CA VAL A 63 4.38 -19.28 -6.88
C VAL A 63 5.40 -19.51 -5.76
N GLY A 64 5.04 -19.23 -4.52
CA GLY A 64 5.92 -19.46 -3.36
C GLY A 64 6.31 -20.94 -3.15
N ARG A 65 5.39 -21.88 -3.43
CA ARG A 65 5.68 -23.34 -3.39
C ARG A 65 6.64 -23.73 -4.51
N ARG A 66 6.39 -23.27 -5.74
CA ARG A 66 7.26 -23.52 -6.90
C ARG A 66 8.68 -23.00 -6.69
N ILE A 67 8.81 -21.80 -6.13
CA ILE A 67 10.12 -21.24 -5.80
C ILE A 67 10.87 -22.11 -4.77
N LYS A 68 10.15 -22.65 -3.78
CA LYS A 68 10.73 -23.56 -2.79
C LYS A 68 11.18 -24.89 -3.38
N GLU A 69 10.47 -25.40 -4.39
CA GLU A 69 10.84 -26.61 -5.15
C GLU A 69 12.11 -26.43 -6.00
N MET A 70 12.58 -25.19 -6.19
CA MET A 70 13.78 -24.85 -6.98
C MET A 70 14.95 -24.42 -6.08
N PRO A 71 15.63 -25.36 -5.39
CA PRO A 71 16.70 -25.02 -4.44
C PRO A 71 17.96 -24.44 -5.11
N ARG A 72 18.12 -24.62 -6.42
CA ARG A 72 19.27 -24.08 -7.18
C ARG A 72 19.18 -22.57 -7.38
N TRP A 73 17.98 -21.99 -7.31
CA TRP A 73 17.80 -20.57 -7.51
C TRP A 73 18.04 -19.82 -6.19
N LEU A 74 18.95 -18.84 -6.22
CA LEU A 74 19.40 -18.09 -5.04
C LEU A 74 18.87 -16.66 -4.97
N GLY A 75 17.99 -16.27 -5.88
CA GLY A 75 17.40 -14.93 -5.88
C GLY A 75 16.40 -14.70 -4.73
N LYS A 76 15.84 -13.49 -4.72
CA LYS A 76 14.93 -12.99 -3.69
C LYS A 76 13.47 -13.08 -4.18
N ALA A 77 12.58 -13.59 -3.35
CA ALA A 77 11.16 -13.78 -3.67
C ALA A 77 10.28 -12.77 -2.92
N VAL A 78 9.56 -11.96 -3.68
CA VAL A 78 8.55 -11.01 -3.18
C VAL A 78 7.17 -11.54 -3.55
N LEU A 79 6.35 -11.82 -2.54
CA LEU A 79 4.99 -12.31 -2.73
C LEU A 79 3.98 -11.24 -2.33
N ILE A 80 3.00 -10.97 -3.20
CA ILE A 80 1.96 -9.98 -2.97
C ILE A 80 0.65 -10.73 -2.72
N PHE A 81 0.14 -10.64 -1.50
CA PHE A 81 -1.11 -11.27 -1.09
C PHE A 81 -2.30 -10.37 -1.40
N PRO A 82 -3.41 -10.90 -1.95
CA PRO A 82 -4.62 -10.12 -2.17
C PRO A 82 -5.19 -9.63 -0.83
N GLY A 83 -5.62 -8.36 -0.79
CA GLY A 83 -6.15 -7.73 0.42
C GLY A 83 -7.31 -8.52 1.04
N GLY A 84 -7.30 -8.62 2.37
CA GLY A 84 -8.33 -9.34 3.13
C GLY A 84 -8.21 -10.87 3.13
N VAL A 85 -7.26 -11.46 2.38
CA VAL A 85 -6.95 -12.89 2.45
C VAL A 85 -5.73 -13.08 3.35
N LYS A 86 -5.96 -13.56 4.57
CA LYS A 86 -4.86 -13.98 5.45
C LYS A 86 -4.46 -15.41 5.10
N PRO A 87 -3.27 -15.65 4.53
CA PRO A 87 -2.81 -17.01 4.26
C PRO A 87 -2.70 -17.81 5.56
N ASP A 88 -3.02 -19.11 5.49
CA ASP A 88 -2.85 -20.01 6.63
C ASP A 88 -1.37 -20.06 7.04
N PRO A 89 -1.02 -19.89 8.33
CA PRO A 89 0.33 -20.08 8.82
C PRO A 89 1.00 -21.38 8.36
N MET A 90 0.23 -22.46 8.19
CA MET A 90 0.76 -23.74 7.68
C MET A 90 1.23 -23.64 6.22
N ASP A 91 0.55 -22.86 5.39
CA ASP A 91 0.94 -22.63 4.00
C ASP A 91 2.14 -21.71 3.89
N LEU A 92 2.24 -20.70 4.77
CA LEU A 92 3.41 -19.82 4.84
C LEU A 92 4.70 -20.59 5.16
N ALA A 93 4.64 -21.62 6.01
CA ALA A 93 5.79 -22.49 6.28
C ALA A 93 6.19 -23.35 5.06
N ARG A 94 5.26 -23.60 4.14
CA ARG A 94 5.47 -24.43 2.95
C ARG A 94 5.96 -23.64 1.74
N ILE A 95 5.98 -22.31 1.79
CA ILE A 95 6.47 -21.46 0.70
C ILE A 95 7.85 -20.87 1.05
N ARG A 96 8.59 -20.46 0.01
CA ARG A 96 9.78 -19.61 0.15
C ARG A 96 9.40 -18.19 -0.22
N MET A 97 9.63 -17.26 0.70
CA MET A 97 9.44 -15.83 0.49
C MET A 97 10.45 -15.07 1.33
N ASP A 98 10.99 -13.98 0.78
CA ASP A 98 11.88 -13.06 1.48
C ASP A 98 11.12 -11.82 1.95
N MET A 99 10.11 -11.39 1.17
CA MET A 99 9.24 -10.28 1.51
C MET A 99 7.78 -10.59 1.15
N ALA A 100 6.87 -10.19 2.02
CA ALA A 100 5.43 -10.28 1.79
C ALA A 100 4.82 -8.87 1.74
N LEU A 101 3.97 -8.63 0.75
CA LEU A 101 3.22 -7.38 0.57
C LEU A 101 1.72 -7.68 0.50
N GLU A 102 0.90 -6.69 0.80
CA GLU A 102 -0.57 -6.79 0.72
C GLU A 102 -1.08 -5.86 -0.40
N ALA A 103 -2.05 -6.34 -1.19
CA ALA A 103 -2.73 -5.56 -2.21
C ALA A 103 -3.90 -4.75 -1.59
N PRO A 104 -4.20 -3.54 -2.11
CA PRO A 104 -3.68 -2.92 -3.32
C PRO A 104 -2.24 -2.43 -3.17
N LEU A 105 -1.41 -2.68 -4.19
CA LEU A 105 0.01 -2.35 -4.15
C LEU A 105 0.28 -1.04 -4.90
N GLU A 106 0.83 -0.06 -4.19
CA GLU A 106 1.38 1.13 -4.81
C GLU A 106 2.75 0.84 -5.43
N ILE A 107 2.97 1.33 -6.65
CA ILE A 107 4.21 1.13 -7.40
C ILE A 107 5.41 1.72 -6.65
N ASN A 108 5.23 2.84 -5.95
CA ASN A 108 6.26 3.44 -5.10
C ASN A 108 6.73 2.47 -4.01
N ARG A 109 5.78 1.76 -3.38
CA ARG A 109 6.09 0.76 -2.35
C ARG A 109 6.81 -0.44 -2.95
N LEU A 110 6.41 -0.90 -4.13
CA LEU A 110 7.13 -1.96 -4.84
C LEU A 110 8.56 -1.55 -5.16
N LEU A 111 8.77 -0.34 -5.70
CA LEU A 111 10.09 0.18 -6.03
C LEU A 111 10.99 0.31 -4.79
N GLN A 112 10.46 0.80 -3.67
CA GLN A 112 11.21 0.87 -2.41
C GLN A 112 11.65 -0.53 -1.94
N VAL A 113 10.77 -1.52 -2.04
CA VAL A 113 11.09 -2.91 -1.69
C VAL A 113 12.16 -3.46 -2.63
N LEU A 114 12.01 -3.26 -3.94
CA LEU A 114 13.01 -3.69 -4.92
C LEU A 114 14.37 -3.01 -4.71
N ALA A 115 14.38 -1.72 -4.37
CA ALA A 115 15.59 -0.96 -4.03
C ALA A 115 16.32 -1.60 -2.85
N ASN A 116 15.58 -1.87 -1.75
CA ASN A 116 16.12 -2.51 -0.56
C ASN A 116 16.63 -3.93 -0.81
N LEU A 117 16.02 -4.66 -1.75
CA LEU A 117 16.47 -6.01 -2.11
C LEU A 117 17.65 -6.00 -3.10
N THR A 118 17.87 -4.93 -3.83
CA THR A 118 18.98 -4.80 -4.79
C THR A 118 20.14 -3.94 -4.27
N ASP A 119 20.06 -3.50 -3.01
CA ASP A 119 21.01 -2.57 -2.38
C ASP A 119 21.18 -1.27 -3.17
N GLN A 120 20.11 -0.80 -3.82
CA GLN A 120 20.06 0.46 -4.56
C GLN A 120 19.38 1.56 -3.72
N ASN A 121 19.72 2.82 -3.99
CA ASN A 121 19.07 3.96 -3.32
C ASN A 121 17.61 4.08 -3.81
N PRO A 122 16.60 4.00 -2.93
CA PRO A 122 15.19 4.11 -3.34
C PRO A 122 14.86 5.47 -3.96
N THR A 123 15.55 6.54 -3.54
CA THR A 123 15.30 7.91 -4.00
C THR A 123 15.60 8.03 -5.49
N ASP A 124 16.75 7.51 -5.94
CA ASP A 124 17.19 7.57 -7.33
C ASP A 124 16.22 6.82 -8.26
N LEU A 125 15.66 5.70 -7.81
CA LEU A 125 14.69 4.93 -8.59
C LEU A 125 13.35 5.65 -8.71
N ILE A 126 12.91 6.31 -7.65
CA ILE A 126 11.67 7.11 -7.66
C ILE A 126 11.85 8.33 -8.57
N GLU A 127 12.99 9.02 -8.53
CA GLU A 127 13.28 10.15 -9.43
C GLU A 127 13.30 9.73 -10.90
N ARG A 128 13.92 8.58 -11.21
CA ARG A 128 13.90 8.00 -12.57
C ARG A 128 12.48 7.68 -13.02
N MET A 129 11.66 7.12 -12.13
CA MET A 129 10.26 6.85 -12.42
C MET A 129 9.50 8.15 -12.73
N MET A 130 9.61 9.17 -11.86
CA MET A 130 8.95 10.46 -12.04
C MET A 130 9.37 11.13 -13.36
N LYS A 131 10.65 11.08 -13.69
CA LYS A 131 11.17 11.59 -14.96
C LYS A 131 10.59 10.84 -16.16
N ALA A 132 10.48 9.52 -16.08
CA ALA A 132 9.93 8.70 -17.16
C ALA A 132 8.41 8.92 -17.35
N VAL A 133 7.66 9.10 -16.27
CA VAL A 133 6.22 9.40 -16.32
C VAL A 133 5.97 10.81 -16.87
N ALA A 134 6.79 11.79 -16.48
CA ALA A 134 6.70 13.15 -17.02
C ALA A 134 6.98 13.19 -18.53
N GLN A 135 7.95 12.41 -19.01
CA GLN A 135 8.24 12.29 -20.45
C GLN A 135 7.09 11.66 -21.25
N GLU A 136 6.36 10.71 -20.66
CA GLU A 136 5.21 10.08 -21.31
C GLU A 136 4.04 11.06 -21.45
N THR A 137 3.84 11.93 -20.47
CA THR A 137 2.80 12.97 -20.50
C THR A 137 3.11 14.06 -21.53
N GLN A 138 4.39 14.32 -21.80
CA GLN A 138 4.81 15.31 -22.80
C GLN A 138 4.77 14.79 -24.25
N ASN A 139 4.67 13.47 -24.46
CA ASN A 139 4.60 12.86 -25.80
C ASN A 139 3.30 12.07 -26.07
N PRO A 140 2.10 12.68 -25.97
CA PRO A 140 0.86 11.95 -26.22
C PRO A 140 0.55 11.68 -27.71
N LEU A 141 1.41 12.12 -28.66
CA LEU A 141 1.04 12.26 -30.09
C LEU A 141 2.07 11.72 -31.09
N ARG A 142 2.71 10.58 -30.82
CA ARG A 142 3.36 9.77 -31.86
C ARG A 142 2.80 8.36 -31.91
N VAL A 143 1.51 8.27 -32.24
CA VAL A 143 0.94 7.02 -32.76
C VAL A 143 1.46 6.86 -34.18
N SER A 144 2.38 5.91 -34.35
CA SER A 144 2.87 5.40 -35.62
C SER A 144 1.72 4.73 -36.39
N GLY A 145 0.93 5.52 -37.10
CA GLY A 145 0.14 5.07 -38.24
C GLY A 145 1.05 4.97 -39.45
N GLY A 146 1.77 3.85 -39.57
CA GLY A 146 2.53 3.53 -40.77
C GLY A 146 1.62 3.12 -41.91
N VAL A 147 1.22 4.08 -42.74
CA VAL A 147 1.01 3.85 -44.18
C VAL A 147 2.03 4.73 -44.88
N ALA A 148 3.04 4.09 -45.46
CA ALA A 148 4.04 4.75 -46.29
C ALA A 148 3.38 5.32 -47.55
N PRO A 149 3.77 6.53 -47.96
CA PRO A 149 3.98 6.75 -49.37
C PRO A 149 5.43 7.18 -49.62
N ASP A 150 6.03 6.50 -50.60
CA ASP A 150 7.16 6.97 -51.38
C ASP A 150 7.00 8.46 -51.74
N LYS A 151 8.01 9.28 -51.44
CA LYS A 151 8.77 10.06 -52.44
C LYS A 151 9.67 11.12 -51.77
N LYS A 152 10.96 11.00 -52.13
CA LYS A 152 11.94 12.03 -52.53
C LYS A 152 11.85 13.44 -51.94
N ASP A 153 12.97 13.82 -51.34
CA ASP A 153 13.63 15.13 -51.35
C ASP A 153 12.75 16.37 -51.16
N ASP A 154 12.81 16.95 -49.96
CA ASP A 154 13.18 18.36 -49.85
C ASP A 154 13.71 18.70 -48.45
N THR A 155 14.94 19.17 -48.43
CA THR A 155 15.60 19.77 -47.27
C THR A 155 14.95 21.12 -46.96
N VAL A 156 14.29 21.23 -45.80
CA VAL A 156 13.95 22.52 -45.20
C VAL A 156 14.64 22.63 -43.84
N PHE A 157 15.73 23.38 -43.82
CA PHE A 157 16.31 23.89 -42.58
C PHE A 157 15.39 24.99 -42.03
N VAL A 158 14.71 24.71 -40.91
CA VAL A 158 14.07 25.75 -40.11
C VAL A 158 14.99 26.09 -38.95
N THR A 159 15.84 27.09 -39.15
CA THR A 159 16.50 27.84 -38.07
C THR A 159 15.43 28.62 -37.31
N GLY A 160 14.88 27.99 -36.27
CA GLY A 160 13.96 28.61 -35.33
C GLY A 160 14.71 29.49 -34.33
N THR A 161 14.49 30.79 -34.47
CA THR A 161 14.90 31.87 -33.58
C THR A 161 14.52 31.56 -32.13
N ARG A 162 15.46 31.80 -31.21
CA ARG A 162 15.29 31.63 -29.77
C ARG A 162 14.43 32.80 -29.25
N GLU A 163 13.12 32.67 -29.32
CA GLU A 163 12.20 33.57 -28.62
C GLU A 163 12.23 33.25 -27.12
N SER A 164 12.66 34.25 -26.35
CA SER A 164 12.53 34.31 -24.92
C SER A 164 11.06 34.18 -24.53
N VAL A 165 10.74 33.14 -23.76
CA VAL A 165 9.45 33.02 -23.08
C VAL A 165 9.38 34.15 -22.05
N GLU A 166 8.71 35.23 -22.43
CA GLU A 166 8.26 36.25 -21.49
C GLU A 166 7.35 35.56 -20.46
N ALA A 167 7.73 35.71 -19.19
CA ALA A 167 6.94 35.32 -18.06
C ALA A 167 5.57 36.02 -18.15
N TRP A 168 4.50 35.24 -18.26
CA TRP A 168 3.15 35.72 -18.05
C TRP A 168 2.98 36.11 -16.58
N GLN A 169 3.32 37.36 -16.25
CA GLN A 169 2.87 38.02 -15.04
C GLN A 169 1.38 38.30 -15.20
N VAL A 170 0.55 37.38 -14.69
CA VAL A 170 -0.88 37.61 -14.51
C VAL A 170 -1.06 38.73 -13.47
N LYS A 171 -1.22 39.96 -13.96
CA LYS A 171 -1.79 41.08 -13.20
C LYS A 171 -3.28 40.80 -13.03
N GLY A 172 -3.64 40.18 -11.91
CA GLY A 172 -5.04 39.83 -11.66
C GLY A 172 -5.33 39.44 -10.21
N SER A 173 -4.61 40.01 -9.24
CA SER A 173 -4.79 39.70 -7.81
C SER A 173 -6.05 40.30 -7.17
N ARG A 174 -6.99 40.85 -7.95
CA ARG A 174 -8.27 41.39 -7.41
C ARG A 174 -9.49 40.50 -7.69
N GLU A 175 -9.49 39.70 -8.74
CA GLU A 175 -10.65 38.86 -9.08
C GLU A 175 -10.66 37.53 -8.31
N VAL A 176 -9.48 37.02 -7.92
CA VAL A 176 -9.38 35.78 -7.13
C VAL A 176 -9.88 35.96 -5.69
N ASP A 177 -9.76 37.17 -5.13
CA ASP A 177 -10.23 37.48 -3.77
C ASP A 177 -11.76 37.66 -3.71
N GLU A 178 -12.39 38.17 -4.76
CA GLU A 178 -13.86 38.25 -4.84
C GLU A 178 -14.51 36.88 -5.04
N PHE A 179 -13.91 36.02 -5.86
CA PHE A 179 -14.40 34.65 -6.05
C PHE A 179 -14.29 33.81 -4.75
N ASN A 180 -13.19 33.95 -4.00
CA ASN A 180 -13.00 33.26 -2.72
C ASN A 180 -13.94 33.77 -1.60
N ARG A 181 -14.32 35.06 -1.64
CA ARG A 181 -15.38 35.61 -0.77
C ARG A 181 -16.76 35.10 -1.15
N LEU A 182 -17.07 34.98 -2.45
CA LEU A 182 -18.36 34.52 -2.93
C LEU A 182 -18.59 33.02 -2.66
N MET A 183 -17.53 32.21 -2.71
CA MET A 183 -17.58 30.77 -2.47
C MET A 183 -17.46 30.36 -0.98
N GLY A 184 -17.34 31.34 -0.07
CA GLY A 184 -17.23 31.06 1.38
C GLY A 184 -15.95 30.31 1.79
N LEU A 185 -14.89 30.37 0.96
CA LEU A 185 -13.62 29.67 1.18
C LEU A 185 -12.59 30.54 1.93
N THR A 186 -13.00 31.70 2.42
CA THR A 186 -12.16 32.50 3.31
C THR A 186 -12.30 31.99 4.74
N PRO A 187 -11.19 31.58 5.40
CA PRO A 187 -11.25 31.20 6.80
C PRO A 187 -11.64 32.43 7.64
N PRO A 188 -12.55 32.28 8.63
CA PRO A 188 -12.90 33.38 9.52
C PRO A 188 -11.64 33.85 10.25
N ALA A 189 -11.54 35.17 10.37
CA ALA A 189 -10.45 35.87 11.06
C ALA A 189 -10.22 35.26 12.46
N GLU A 190 -8.95 35.11 12.82
CA GLU A 190 -8.49 34.69 14.15
C GLU A 190 -9.08 35.59 15.25
N GLU A 191 -10.16 35.14 15.86
CA GLU A 191 -10.55 35.57 17.20
C GLU A 191 -9.68 34.82 18.22
N LYS A 192 -9.00 35.60 19.06
CA LYS A 192 -8.16 35.13 20.15
C LYS A 192 -8.98 34.27 21.13
N PRO A 193 -8.40 33.18 21.68
CA PRO A 193 -9.14 32.15 22.38
C PRO A 193 -9.60 32.58 23.77
N GLU A 194 -10.89 32.39 24.06
CA GLU A 194 -11.43 32.36 25.42
C GLU A 194 -11.07 31.01 26.08
N ASP A 195 -9.96 31.00 26.81
CA ASP A 195 -9.31 29.81 27.38
C ASP A 195 -9.97 29.22 28.66
N SER A 196 -11.22 29.54 28.97
CA SER A 196 -11.79 29.17 30.30
C SER A 196 -12.66 27.92 30.33
N VAL A 197 -13.08 27.35 29.19
CA VAL A 197 -14.07 26.24 29.16
C VAL A 197 -13.52 24.91 28.60
N ILE A 198 -12.31 24.90 28.01
CA ILE A 198 -11.74 23.69 27.35
C ILE A 198 -10.94 22.80 28.33
N SER A 199 -10.54 23.32 29.49
CA SER A 199 -9.74 22.57 30.47
C SER A 199 -10.41 21.33 31.09
N PRO A 200 -11.72 21.30 31.43
CA PRO A 200 -12.33 20.10 32.02
C PRO A 200 -12.51 18.97 31.02
N VAL A 201 -12.80 19.28 29.75
CA VAL A 201 -13.02 18.27 28.70
C VAL A 201 -11.71 17.58 28.34
N ARG A 202 -10.61 18.34 28.21
CA ARG A 202 -9.28 17.76 27.98
C ARG A 202 -8.83 16.86 29.13
N ARG A 203 -9.08 17.29 30.37
CA ARG A 203 -8.76 16.50 31.56
C ARG A 203 -9.56 15.19 31.63
N GLN A 204 -10.84 15.21 31.30
CA GLN A 204 -11.66 13.99 31.20
C GLN A 204 -11.16 13.05 30.09
N LEU A 205 -10.65 13.60 28.98
CA LEU A 205 -10.11 12.82 27.87
C LEU A 205 -8.78 12.14 28.25
N GLU A 206 -7.89 12.84 28.96
CA GLU A 206 -6.64 12.28 29.49
C GLU A 206 -6.90 11.21 30.56
N GLU A 207 -7.86 11.43 31.46
CA GLU A 207 -8.30 10.44 32.44
C GLU A 207 -8.93 9.20 31.78
N ALA A 208 -9.67 9.38 30.67
CA ALA A 208 -10.20 8.27 29.90
C ALA A 208 -9.08 7.50 29.18
N GLN A 209 -8.10 8.20 28.60
CA GLN A 209 -6.98 7.59 27.89
C GLN A 209 -6.07 6.79 28.84
N THR A 210 -5.78 7.32 30.03
CA THR A 210 -5.00 6.61 31.05
C THR A 210 -5.72 5.35 31.54
N LYS A 211 -7.04 5.42 31.79
CA LYS A 211 -7.87 4.24 32.11
C LYS A 211 -7.85 3.18 31.00
N ILE A 212 -7.89 3.60 29.73
CA ILE A 212 -7.80 2.68 28.59
C ILE A 212 -6.40 2.04 28.50
N ALA A 213 -5.35 2.82 28.71
CA ALA A 213 -3.97 2.34 28.69
C ALA A 213 -3.72 1.30 29.80
N ASP A 214 -4.26 1.51 30.99
CA ASP A 214 -4.16 0.55 32.09
C ASP A 214 -4.97 -0.73 31.81
N LYS A 215 -6.16 -0.62 31.20
CA LYS A 215 -6.92 -1.79 30.71
C LYS A 215 -6.14 -2.57 29.64
N MET A 216 -5.49 -1.89 28.70
CA MET A 216 -4.64 -2.50 27.67
C MET A 216 -3.45 -3.24 28.27
N LYS A 217 -2.79 -2.68 29.31
CA LYS A 217 -1.72 -3.37 30.05
C LYS A 217 -2.22 -4.62 30.76
N GLY A 218 -3.41 -4.58 31.37
CA GLY A 218 -4.05 -5.75 31.98
C GLY A 218 -4.29 -6.87 30.97
N TYR A 219 -4.81 -6.53 29.79
CA TYR A 219 -5.01 -7.49 28.69
C TYR A 219 -3.71 -8.08 28.17
N ALA A 220 -2.66 -7.27 28.00
CA ALA A 220 -1.36 -7.75 27.57
C ALA A 220 -0.75 -8.75 28.57
N LYS A 221 -0.89 -8.49 29.88
CA LYS A 221 -0.45 -9.39 30.95
C LYS A 221 -1.25 -10.71 30.95
N TYR A 222 -2.58 -10.64 30.76
CA TYR A 222 -3.43 -11.83 30.62
C TYR A 222 -3.02 -12.68 29.41
N LEU A 223 -2.75 -12.06 28.25
CA LEU A 223 -2.30 -12.79 27.07
C LEU A 223 -0.94 -13.47 27.28
N GLN A 224 -0.02 -12.83 28.00
CA GLN A 224 1.26 -13.44 28.37
C GLN A 224 1.10 -14.62 29.35
N GLU A 225 0.22 -14.51 30.35
CA GLU A 225 -0.04 -15.58 31.32
C GLU A 225 -0.81 -16.77 30.72
N VAL A 226 -1.66 -16.55 29.72
CA VAL A 226 -2.50 -17.59 29.11
C VAL A 226 -1.82 -18.32 27.94
N LEU A 227 -0.70 -17.79 27.41
CA LEU A 227 0.02 -18.37 26.26
C LEU A 227 1.35 -19.10 26.59
N PRO A 228 1.49 -19.96 27.61
CA PRO A 228 2.53 -20.99 27.58
C PRO A 228 1.99 -22.28 26.92
N GLY A 229 2.78 -22.82 25.99
CA GLY A 229 2.38 -23.85 25.05
C GLY A 229 1.91 -25.19 25.65
N SER A 230 0.87 -25.73 25.02
CA SER A 230 0.51 -27.14 24.91
C SER A 230 0.14 -27.94 26.18
N LYS A 231 -1.03 -28.59 26.05
CA LYS A 231 -1.55 -29.78 26.77
C LYS A 231 -2.41 -29.53 28.04
N GLY A 232 -3.71 -29.72 27.84
CA GLY A 232 -4.61 -30.45 28.76
C GLY A 232 -5.11 -29.74 30.02
N HIS A 233 -4.27 -28.99 30.73
CA HIS A 233 -4.63 -28.41 32.04
C HIS A 233 -5.23 -26.99 31.98
N LEU A 234 -5.27 -26.37 30.78
CA LEU A 234 -5.62 -24.95 30.62
C LEU A 234 -7.10 -24.57 30.82
N ARG A 235 -8.08 -25.48 30.69
CA ARG A 235 -9.50 -25.08 30.66
C ARG A 235 -9.99 -24.53 32.02
N THR A 236 -9.55 -25.14 33.11
CA THR A 236 -9.91 -24.71 34.47
C THR A 236 -9.19 -23.43 34.88
N GLU A 237 -7.94 -23.25 34.46
CA GLU A 237 -7.17 -22.03 34.74
C GLU A 237 -7.63 -20.86 33.88
N MET A 238 -7.94 -21.07 32.60
CA MET A 238 -8.60 -20.07 31.76
C MET A 238 -9.94 -19.64 32.36
N ARG A 239 -10.78 -20.58 32.84
CA ARG A 239 -12.05 -20.22 33.48
C ARG A 239 -11.85 -19.44 34.78
N LYS A 240 -10.82 -19.74 35.57
CA LYS A 240 -10.49 -18.97 36.78
C LYS A 240 -9.95 -17.58 36.43
N ALA A 241 -9.07 -17.47 35.44
CA ALA A 241 -8.51 -16.20 34.99
C ALA A 241 -9.58 -15.32 34.34
N GLN A 242 -10.45 -15.89 33.51
CA GLN A 242 -11.62 -15.20 32.95
C GLN A 242 -12.59 -14.75 34.04
N LYS A 243 -12.85 -15.59 35.06
CA LYS A 243 -13.72 -15.22 36.18
C LYS A 243 -13.12 -14.11 37.05
N LYS A 244 -11.80 -14.07 37.24
CA LYS A 244 -11.09 -12.95 37.90
C LYS A 244 -11.16 -11.66 37.09
N LEU A 245 -10.97 -11.74 35.77
CA LEU A 245 -11.07 -10.59 34.86
C LEU A 245 -12.51 -10.03 34.82
N MET A 246 -13.52 -10.91 34.87
CA MET A 246 -14.92 -10.54 35.05
C MET A 246 -15.27 -10.04 36.46
N GLN A 247 -14.41 -10.28 37.46
CA GLN A 247 -14.59 -9.77 38.83
C GLN A 247 -13.96 -8.38 38.99
N GLU A 248 -12.84 -8.13 38.31
CA GLU A 248 -12.16 -6.82 38.26
C GLU A 248 -12.90 -5.82 37.36
N TRP A 249 -13.59 -6.31 36.32
CA TRP A 249 -14.49 -5.49 35.51
C TRP A 249 -15.86 -5.51 36.18
N SER A 250 -16.25 -4.41 36.80
CA SER A 250 -17.55 -4.33 37.45
C SER A 250 -18.65 -4.69 36.44
N GLU A 251 -19.61 -5.51 36.86
CA GLU A 251 -20.73 -5.94 36.03
C GLU A 251 -21.51 -4.72 35.48
N GLU A 252 -21.40 -3.59 36.19
CA GLU A 252 -21.90 -2.28 35.82
C GLU A 252 -21.14 -1.63 34.65
N GLU A 253 -19.81 -1.77 34.57
CA GLU A 253 -19.00 -1.27 33.44
C GLU A 253 -19.29 -2.02 32.14
N LEU A 254 -19.52 -3.33 32.24
CA LEU A 254 -19.92 -4.14 31.08
C LEU A 254 -21.33 -3.79 30.60
N LYS A 255 -22.28 -3.60 31.53
CA LYS A 255 -23.65 -3.19 31.20
C LYS A 255 -23.71 -1.79 30.59
N THR A 256 -22.91 -0.86 31.09
CA THR A 256 -22.81 0.50 30.51
C THR A 256 -22.17 0.49 29.13
N GLN A 257 -21.15 -0.33 28.89
CA GLN A 257 -20.54 -0.46 27.55
C GLN A 257 -21.52 -1.07 26.53
N ASP A 258 -22.32 -2.06 26.92
CA ASP A 258 -23.37 -2.63 26.06
C ASP A 258 -24.52 -1.65 25.80
N GLN A 259 -24.89 -0.81 26.77
CA GLN A 259 -25.84 0.30 26.56
C GLN A 259 -25.30 1.32 25.55
N LEU A 260 -24.06 1.78 25.71
CA LEU A 260 -23.42 2.72 24.78
C LEU A 260 -23.34 2.18 23.35
N ARG A 261 -23.04 0.89 23.18
CA ARG A 261 -23.06 0.23 21.86
C ARG A 261 -24.46 0.27 21.24
N ARG A 262 -25.50 -0.02 22.00
CA ARG A 262 -26.89 0.02 21.52
C ARG A 262 -27.31 1.44 21.14
N GLU A 263 -26.93 2.44 21.92
CA GLU A 263 -27.23 3.85 21.63
C GLU A 263 -26.49 4.35 20.38
N ALA A 264 -25.21 4.03 20.23
CA ALA A 264 -24.45 4.34 19.03
C ALA A 264 -25.05 3.69 17.78
N THR A 265 -25.48 2.43 17.89
CA THR A 265 -26.15 1.72 16.79
C THR A 265 -27.48 2.39 16.44
N LYS A 266 -28.30 2.74 17.44
CA LYS A 266 -29.54 3.49 17.22
C LYS A 266 -29.31 4.85 16.58
N ALA A 267 -28.25 5.56 16.96
CA ALA A 267 -27.90 6.85 16.36
C ALA A 267 -27.47 6.71 14.89
N LEU A 268 -26.71 5.66 14.55
CA LEU A 268 -26.31 5.37 13.17
C LEU A 268 -27.49 5.02 12.25
N PHE A 269 -28.53 4.38 12.79
CA PHE A 269 -29.71 3.96 12.02
C PHE A 269 -30.93 4.87 12.13
N LYS A 270 -30.86 5.96 12.92
CA LYS A 270 -31.90 6.99 12.91
C LYS A 270 -31.77 7.78 11.60
N LYS A 271 -32.54 7.38 10.57
CA LYS A 271 -32.66 8.15 9.33
C LYS A 271 -33.03 9.59 9.67
N LYS A 272 -32.31 10.52 9.07
CA LYS A 272 -32.56 11.96 9.14
C LYS A 272 -33.82 12.20 8.29
N ASP A 273 -34.97 12.34 8.95
CA ASP A 273 -36.18 12.88 8.33
C ASP A 273 -36.01 14.40 8.08
#